data_AF-A0A966D1S2-F1
#
_entry.id   AF-A0A966D1S2-F1
#
_cell.length_a   1.000
_cell.length_b   1.000
_cell.length_c   1.000
_cell.angle_alpha   90.00
_cell.angle_beta   90.00
_cell.angle_gamma   90.00
#
_symmetry.space_group_name_H-M   'P 1'
#
loop_
_entity.id
_entity.type
_entity.pdbx_description
1 polymer ?
#
loop_
_entity_poly.entity_id
_entity_poly.type
_entity_poly.pdbx_seq_one_letter_code
_entity_poly.pdbx_strand_id
1 'polypeptide(L)'
;MALQEGLAEEEIAQLLTGSSVSIPPEEAPAIVFAQHFAEGKGLYDPDMYMMLTRQYSPEKAQGILGSAQVILTGNAYGIPWSSLMNRFKGKPDKRCSWFYEVEVITLGSLLMPFAMIQALAAAVFRLPLISFRCSD
;
A
#
# COMPACT_ATOMS: atom_id res chain seq x y z
N MET A 1 17.70 0.58 -2.59
CA MET A 1 16.85 -0.49 -2.04
C MET A 1 16.79 -1.66 -3.01
N ALA A 2 16.00 -1.68 -4.09
CA ALA A 2 15.92 -2.84 -5.00
C ALA A 2 17.27 -3.34 -5.56
N LEU A 3 18.13 -2.45 -6.07
CA LEU A 3 19.49 -2.80 -6.53
C LEU A 3 20.40 -3.38 -5.42
N GLN A 4 20.15 -3.01 -4.16
CA GLN A 4 20.94 -3.49 -3.02
C GLN A 4 20.49 -4.88 -2.55
N GLU A 5 19.26 -5.27 -2.89
CA GLU A 5 18.67 -6.59 -2.59
C GLU A 5 18.90 -7.61 -3.72
N GLY A 6 19.67 -7.25 -4.75
CA GLY A 6 20.12 -8.17 -5.81
C GLY A 6 19.34 -8.15 -7.12
N LEU A 7 18.34 -7.27 -7.27
CA LEU A 7 17.63 -7.07 -8.54
C LEU A 7 18.54 -6.34 -9.55
N ALA A 8 18.57 -6.81 -10.80
CA ALA A 8 19.29 -6.12 -11.87
C ALA A 8 18.59 -4.81 -12.25
N GLU A 9 19.35 -3.81 -12.72
CA GLU A 9 18.80 -2.49 -13.10
C GLU A 9 17.80 -2.63 -14.24
N GLU A 10 18.08 -3.54 -15.18
CA GLU A 10 17.21 -3.87 -16.30
C GLU A 10 15.90 -4.52 -15.85
N GLU A 11 15.94 -5.41 -14.85
CA GLU A 11 14.75 -6.05 -14.28
C GLU A 11 13.85 -5.01 -13.59
N ILE A 12 14.45 -4.07 -12.85
CA ILE A 12 13.72 -2.97 -12.21
C ILE A 12 13.05 -2.09 -13.27
N ALA A 13 13.77 -1.69 -14.32
CA ALA A 13 13.22 -0.86 -15.39
C ALA A 13 12.07 -1.57 -16.14
N GLN A 14 12.19 -2.88 -16.37
CA GLN A 14 11.15 -3.67 -17.02
C GLN A 14 9.92 -3.84 -16.12
N LEU A 15 10.10 -4.08 -14.82
CA LEU A 15 9.02 -4.15 -13.83
C LEU A 15 8.23 -2.84 -13.75
N LEU A 16 8.93 -1.69 -13.73
CA LEU A 16 8.30 -0.36 -13.66
C LEU A 16 7.56 0.02 -14.95
N THR A 17 7.97 -0.52 -16.09
CA THR A 17 7.32 -0.26 -17.38
C THR A 17 6.21 -1.26 -17.73
N GLY A 18 6.01 -2.29 -16.90
CA GLY A 18 5.04 -3.37 -17.18
C GLY A 18 5.41 -4.22 -18.40
N SER A 19 6.68 -4.20 -18.81
CA SER A 19 7.19 -4.98 -19.94
C SER A 19 7.31 -6.47 -19.57
N SER A 20 7.52 -7.35 -20.55
CA SER A 20 7.65 -8.81 -20.36
C SER A 20 8.87 -9.17 -19.50
N VAL A 21 8.71 -9.09 -18.17
CA VAL A 21 9.71 -9.50 -17.19
C VAL A 21 9.77 -11.03 -17.14
N SER A 22 10.98 -11.58 -17.04
CA SER A 22 11.18 -12.96 -16.59
C SER A 22 11.06 -13.02 -15.07
N ILE A 23 9.85 -12.78 -14.54
CA ILE A 23 9.61 -12.87 -13.09
C ILE A 23 9.70 -14.35 -12.73
N PRO A 24 10.42 -14.73 -11.66
CA PRO A 24 10.35 -16.09 -11.16
C PRO A 24 8.88 -16.50 -11.00
N PRO A 25 8.46 -17.68 -11.50
CA PRO A 25 7.06 -18.10 -11.45
C PRO A 25 6.52 -18.13 -10.02
N GLU A 26 7.39 -18.31 -9.04
CA GLU A 26 7.11 -18.22 -7.61
C GLU A 26 6.90 -16.79 -7.09
N GLU A 27 7.20 -15.71 -7.81
CA GLU A 27 7.02 -14.32 -7.39
C GLU A 27 5.92 -13.59 -8.18
N ALA A 28 5.63 -14.05 -9.40
CA ALA A 28 4.65 -13.43 -10.28
C ALA A 28 3.26 -13.23 -9.65
N PRO A 29 2.68 -14.20 -8.90
CA PRO A 29 1.38 -14.00 -8.27
C PRO A 29 1.35 -12.86 -7.25
N ALA A 30 2.45 -12.64 -6.51
CA ALA A 30 2.55 -11.52 -5.56
C ALA A 30 2.59 -10.16 -6.27
N ILE A 31 3.31 -10.07 -7.39
CA ILE A 31 3.42 -8.84 -8.18
C ILE A 31 2.07 -8.50 -8.83
N VAL A 32 1.40 -9.47 -9.43
CA VAL A 32 0.07 -9.30 -10.03
C VAL A 32 -0.94 -8.87 -8.96
N PHE A 33 -0.92 -9.51 -7.79
CA PHE A 33 -1.75 -9.12 -6.66
C PHE A 33 -1.50 -7.66 -6.25
N ALA A 34 -0.23 -7.26 -6.10
CA ALA A 34 0.13 -5.89 -5.71
C ALA A 34 -0.33 -4.85 -6.75
N GLN A 35 -0.24 -5.17 -8.05
CA GLN A 35 -0.75 -4.32 -9.13
C GLN A 35 -2.27 -4.14 -9.02
N HIS A 36 -3.03 -5.23 -8.92
CA HIS A 36 -4.47 -5.16 -8.75
C HIS A 36 -4.89 -4.44 -7.47
N PHE A 37 -4.18 -4.65 -6.37
CA PHE A 37 -4.42 -3.93 -5.11
C PHE A 37 -4.20 -2.42 -5.25
N ALA A 38 -3.16 -2.01 -5.99
CA ALA A 38 -2.86 -0.60 -6.26
C ALA A 38 -3.92 0.03 -7.18
N GLU A 39 -4.34 -0.66 -8.24
CA GLU A 39 -5.40 -0.24 -9.16
C GLU A 39 -6.75 -0.11 -8.44
N GLY A 40 -7.05 -1.05 -7.55
CA GLY A 40 -8.24 -1.06 -6.68
C GLY A 40 -8.21 -0.03 -5.55
N LYS A 41 -7.18 0.83 -5.48
CA LYS A 41 -6.98 1.83 -4.41
C LYS A 41 -7.05 1.23 -3.00
N GLY A 42 -6.51 0.03 -2.84
CA GLY A 42 -6.47 -0.68 -1.57
C GLY A 42 -7.64 -1.64 -1.33
N LEU A 43 -8.57 -1.75 -2.29
CA LEU A 43 -9.53 -2.84 -2.32
C LEU A 43 -8.88 -4.04 -3.02
N TYR A 44 -8.99 -5.22 -2.41
CA TYR A 44 -8.64 -6.48 -3.05
C TYR A 44 -9.85 -7.39 -3.10
N ASP A 45 -9.88 -8.24 -4.12
CA ASP A 45 -10.83 -9.33 -4.24
C ASP A 45 -10.49 -10.43 -3.21
N PRO A 46 -11.43 -10.84 -2.34
CA PRO A 46 -11.25 -11.99 -1.44
C PRO A 46 -10.77 -13.26 -2.15
N ASP A 47 -11.21 -13.50 -3.38
CA ASP A 47 -10.82 -14.66 -4.16
C ASP A 47 -9.35 -14.57 -4.59
N MET A 48 -8.87 -13.37 -4.96
CA MET A 48 -7.45 -13.12 -5.26
C MET A 48 -6.56 -13.31 -4.04
N TYR A 49 -7.01 -12.87 -2.86
CA TYR A 49 -6.26 -13.11 -1.62
C TYR A 49 -6.27 -14.59 -1.23
N MET A 50 -7.38 -15.30 -1.46
CA MET A 50 -7.43 -16.75 -1.26
C MET A 50 -6.45 -17.48 -2.18
N MET A 51 -6.35 -17.08 -3.45
CA MET A 51 -5.34 -17.62 -4.38
C MET A 51 -3.92 -17.33 -3.89
N LEU A 52 -3.67 -16.14 -3.36
CA LEU A 52 -2.38 -15.76 -2.78
C LEU A 52 -2.01 -16.65 -1.57
N THR A 53 -2.96 -16.92 -0.67
CA THR A 53 -2.74 -17.79 0.52
C THR A 53 -2.54 -19.27 0.17
N ARG A 54 -3.06 -19.72 -0.98
CA ARG A 54 -2.80 -21.08 -1.50
C ARG A 54 -1.39 -21.22 -2.06
N GLN A 55 -0.85 -20.14 -2.63
CA GLN A 55 0.48 -20.13 -3.25
C GLN A 55 1.58 -19.85 -2.22
N TYR A 56 1.37 -18.86 -1.35
CA TYR A 56 2.26 -18.48 -0.27
C TYR A 56 1.51 -18.73 1.01
N SER A 57 2.10 -19.48 1.95
CA SER A 57 1.45 -19.80 3.23
C SER A 57 0.73 -18.58 3.86
N PRO A 58 -0.31 -18.79 4.68
CA PRO A 58 -1.12 -17.70 5.23
C PRO A 58 -0.30 -16.53 5.81
N GLU A 59 0.81 -16.84 6.46
CA GLU A 59 1.73 -15.86 7.06
C GLU A 59 2.43 -15.01 6.00
N LYS A 60 2.90 -15.63 4.90
CA LYS A 60 3.54 -14.92 3.78
C LYS A 60 2.53 -14.06 3.02
N ALA A 61 1.33 -14.57 2.78
CA ALA A 61 0.27 -13.81 2.12
C ALA A 61 -0.14 -12.57 2.93
N GLN A 62 -0.20 -12.68 4.27
CA GLN A 62 -0.39 -11.53 5.16
C GLN A 62 0.76 -10.52 5.06
N GLY A 63 2.01 -11.00 4.99
CA GLY A 63 3.17 -10.15 4.79
C GLY A 63 3.12 -9.37 3.47
N ILE A 64 2.70 -10.02 2.38
CA ILE A 64 2.54 -9.38 1.06
C ILE A 64 1.44 -8.31 1.12
N LEU A 65 0.26 -8.65 1.67
CA LEU A 65 -0.86 -7.70 1.81
C LEU A 65 -0.47 -6.50 2.68
N GLY A 66 0.17 -6.75 3.82
CA GLY A 66 0.63 -5.68 4.72
C GLY A 66 1.66 -4.78 4.05
N SER A 67 2.59 -5.35 3.28
CA SER A 67 3.58 -4.58 2.53
C SER A 67 2.91 -3.69 1.47
N ALA A 68 1.97 -4.24 0.71
CA ALA A 68 1.20 -3.49 -0.28
C ALA A 68 0.39 -2.35 0.36
N GLN A 69 -0.25 -2.60 1.51
CA GLN A 69 -0.98 -1.59 2.29
C GLN A 69 -0.07 -0.45 2.76
N VAL A 70 1.12 -0.78 3.30
CA VAL A 70 2.09 0.22 3.75
C VAL A 70 2.58 1.07 2.58
N ILE A 71 2.90 0.46 1.45
CA ILE A 71 3.34 1.18 0.24
C ILE A 71 2.23 2.10 -0.28
N LEU A 72 1.01 1.59 -0.39
CA LEU A 72 -0.15 2.38 -0.85
C LEU A 72 -0.40 3.57 0.07
N THR A 73 -0.39 3.34 1.38
CA THR A 73 -0.55 4.38 2.40
C THR A 73 0.58 5.41 2.30
N GLY A 74 1.82 4.96 2.20
CA GLY A 74 2.99 5.82 2.03
C GLY A 74 2.86 6.73 0.81
N ASN A 75 2.40 6.20 -0.33
CA ASN A 75 2.16 6.99 -1.54
C ASN A 75 0.99 7.98 -1.38
N ALA A 76 -0.09 7.56 -0.72
CA ALA A 76 -1.26 8.41 -0.47
C ALA A 76 -0.92 9.65 0.38
N TYR A 77 0.03 9.53 1.31
CA TYR A 77 0.51 10.64 2.13
C TYR A 77 1.68 11.41 1.49
N GLY A 78 2.64 10.69 0.92
CA GLY A 78 3.89 11.25 0.40
C GLY A 78 3.68 12.13 -0.83
N ILE A 79 2.76 11.76 -1.74
CA ILE A 79 2.50 12.53 -2.96
C ILE A 79 1.91 13.92 -2.63
N PRO A 80 0.84 14.06 -1.83
CA PRO A 80 0.35 15.36 -1.39
C PRO A 80 1.39 16.17 -0.63
N TRP A 81 2.16 15.54 0.26
CA TRP A 81 3.22 16.21 1.02
C TRP A 81 4.31 16.81 0.13
N SER A 82 4.77 16.03 -0.85
CA SER A 82 5.73 16.48 -1.85
C SER A 82 5.17 17.62 -2.71
N SER A 83 3.90 17.52 -3.14
CA SER A 83 3.23 18.56 -3.90
C SER A 83 3.15 19.89 -3.11
N LEU A 84 2.75 19.82 -1.83
CA LEU A 84 2.70 20.98 -0.95
C LEU A 84 4.09 21.63 -0.78
N MET A 85 5.11 20.81 -0.53
CA MET A 85 6.50 21.27 -0.41
C MET A 85 7.00 21.95 -1.71
N ASN A 86 6.62 21.40 -2.86
CA ASN A 86 6.97 21.96 -4.17
C ASN A 86 6.26 23.30 -4.42
N ARG A 87 5.03 23.50 -3.92
CA ARG A 87 4.37 24.82 -3.94
C ARG A 87 5.13 25.86 -3.13
N PHE A 88 5.62 25.52 -1.93
CA PHE A 88 6.47 26.42 -1.15
C PHE A 88 7.79 26.76 -1.87
N LYS A 89 8.29 25.84 -2.72
CA LYS A 89 9.46 26.06 -3.58
C LYS A 89 9.12 26.74 -4.93
N GLY A 90 7.89 27.19 -5.13
CA GLY A 90 7.46 27.89 -6.35
C GLY A 90 7.26 27.01 -7.58
N LYS A 91 7.21 25.68 -7.42
CA LYS A 91 6.98 24.70 -8.50
C LYS A 91 5.67 23.93 -8.25
N PRO A 92 4.50 24.57 -8.38
CA PRO A 92 3.22 23.91 -8.11
C PRO A 92 2.98 22.74 -9.09
N ASP A 93 2.61 21.57 -8.57
CA ASP A 93 2.14 20.46 -9.39
C ASP A 93 0.69 20.73 -9.83
N LYS A 94 0.39 20.52 -11.12
CA LYS A 94 -0.95 20.71 -11.70
C LYS A 94 -1.88 19.53 -11.43
N ARG A 95 -1.32 18.38 -11.00
CA ARG A 95 -2.08 17.14 -10.76
C ARG A 95 -2.89 17.18 -9.47
N CYS A 96 -2.55 18.06 -8.52
CA CYS A 96 -3.23 18.19 -7.24
C CYS A 96 -3.81 19.60 -7.08
N SER A 97 -5.01 19.68 -6.50
CA SER A 97 -5.57 20.96 -6.05
C SER A 97 -4.97 21.33 -4.70
N TRP A 98 -4.74 22.63 -4.47
CA TRP A 98 -4.21 23.11 -3.19
C TRP A 98 -5.10 22.71 -2.00
N PHE A 99 -6.42 22.69 -2.18
CA PHE A 99 -7.37 22.29 -1.14
C PHE A 99 -7.25 20.80 -0.82
N TYR A 100 -7.10 19.97 -1.85
CA TYR A 100 -6.89 18.53 -1.70
C TYR A 100 -5.59 18.20 -0.95
N GLU A 101 -4.51 18.93 -1.24
CA GLU A 101 -3.22 18.73 -0.55
C GLU A 101 -3.32 19.04 0.95
N VAL A 102 -3.88 20.20 1.30
CA VAL A 102 -4.03 20.62 2.70
C VAL A 102 -5.01 19.73 3.45
N GLU A 103 -6.12 19.36 2.82
CA GLU A 103 -7.13 18.48 3.41
C GLU A 103 -6.55 17.10 3.74
N VAL A 104 -5.94 16.43 2.76
CA VAL A 104 -5.37 15.07 2.96
C VAL A 104 -4.27 15.09 4.03
N ILE A 105 -3.39 16.08 4.01
CA ILE A 105 -2.31 16.20 5.01
C ILE A 105 -2.89 16.46 6.40
N THR A 106 -3.86 17.38 6.53
CA THR A 106 -4.43 17.76 7.82
C THR A 106 -5.29 16.64 8.41
N LEU A 107 -6.22 16.07 7.62
CA LEU A 107 -7.07 14.98 8.08
C LEU A 107 -6.23 13.75 8.40
N GLY A 108 -5.34 13.35 7.48
CA GLY A 108 -4.61 12.11 7.65
C GLY A 108 -3.57 12.17 8.77
N SER A 109 -2.91 13.33 8.97
CA SER A 109 -2.00 13.52 10.12
C SER A 109 -2.72 13.53 11.47
N LEU A 110 -4.02 13.86 11.49
CA LEU A 110 -4.83 13.85 12.70
C LEU A 110 -5.47 12.47 12.96
N LEU A 111 -5.98 11.83 11.90
CA LEU A 111 -6.70 10.56 11.99
C LEU A 111 -5.75 9.37 12.25
N MET A 112 -4.54 9.36 11.70
CA MET A 112 -3.58 8.27 11.93
C MET A 112 -3.17 8.09 13.39
N PRO A 113 -2.67 9.12 14.12
CA PRO A 113 -2.32 8.95 15.52
C PRO A 113 -3.55 8.63 16.37
N PHE A 114 -4.72 9.17 16.02
CA PHE A 114 -5.97 8.84 16.68
C PHE A 114 -6.34 7.36 16.51
N ALA A 115 -6.29 6.83 15.29
CA ALA A 115 -6.53 5.41 15.00
C ALA A 115 -5.49 4.50 15.69
N MET A 116 -4.22 4.91 15.73
CA MET A 116 -3.17 4.17 16.45
C MET A 116 -3.44 4.12 17.95
N ILE A 117 -3.86 5.24 18.56
CA ILE A 117 -4.23 5.30 19.98
C ILE A 117 -5.45 4.43 20.24
N GLN A 118 -6.47 4.47 19.38
CA GLN A 118 -7.65 3.62 19.49
C GLN A 118 -7.30 2.13 19.38
N ALA A 119 -6.45 1.77 18.41
CA ALA A 119 -6.00 0.39 18.23
C ALA A 119 -5.19 -0.11 19.43
N LEU A 120 -4.29 0.73 19.96
CA LEU A 120 -3.50 0.43 21.15
C LEU A 120 -4.40 0.27 22.38
N ALA A 121 -5.34 1.18 22.58
CA ALA A 121 -6.31 1.10 23.68
C ALA A 121 -7.14 -0.18 23.59
N ALA A 122 -7.70 -0.50 22.43
CA ALA A 122 -8.48 -1.71 22.23
C ALA A 122 -7.65 -2.99 22.43
N ALA A 123 -6.37 -3.00 22.02
CA ALA A 123 -5.44 -4.09 22.30
C ALA A 123 -5.16 -4.25 23.81
N VAL A 124 -4.99 -3.15 24.54
CA VAL A 124 -4.80 -3.15 26.01
C VAL A 124 -6.06 -3.66 26.73
N PHE A 125 -7.24 -3.24 26.29
CA PHE A 125 -8.53 -3.62 26.88
C PHE A 125 -9.06 -4.99 26.39
N ARG A 126 -8.31 -5.72 25.54
CA ARG A 126 -8.74 -6.99 24.91
C ARG A 126 -10.12 -6.92 24.26
N LEU A 127 -10.50 -5.74 23.77
CA LEU A 127 -11.74 -5.59 23.01
C LEU A 127 -11.54 -6.25 21.63
N PRO A 128 -12.52 -6.99 21.10
CA PRO A 128 -12.43 -7.54 19.76
C PRO A 128 -12.34 -6.38 18.77
N LEU A 129 -11.14 -6.13 18.25
CA LEU A 129 -10.84 -5.05 17.31
C LEU A 129 -11.61 -5.22 15.99
N ILE A 130 -11.92 -6.46 15.61
CA ILE A 130 -12.72 -6.82 14.42
C ILE A 130 -13.49 -8.11 14.74
N SER A 131 -14.83 -8.05 14.79
CA SER A 131 -15.64 -9.27 14.73
C SER A 131 -15.98 -9.56 13.28
N PHE A 132 -15.31 -10.55 12.68
CA PHE A 132 -15.78 -11.08 11.39
C PHE A 132 -17.05 -11.89 11.68
N ARG A 133 -18.23 -11.31 11.43
CA ARG A 133 -19.43 -12.13 11.25
C ARG A 133 -19.24 -12.84 9.92
N CYS A 134 -18.86 -14.12 9.94
CA CYS A 134 -19.25 -15.00 8.85
C CYS A 134 -20.78 -14.94 8.77
N SER A 135 -21.30 -14.48 7.64
CA SER A 135 -22.69 -14.72 7.30
C SER A 135 -22.72 -16.11 6.67
N ASP A 136 -23.38 -17.05 7.34
CA ASP A 136 -23.77 -18.35 6.77
C ASP A 136 -24.75 -18.18 5.61
#